data_AF-A0A0K2TID5-F1
#
_entry.id   AF-A0A0K2TID5-F1
#
_cell.length_a   1.000
_cell.length_b   1.000
_cell.length_c   1.000
_cell.angle_alpha   90.00
_cell.angle_beta   90.00
_cell.angle_gamma   90.00
#
_symmetry.space_group_name_H-M   'P 1'
#
loop_
_entity.id
_entity.type
_entity.pdbx_description
1 polymer ?
#
loop_
_entity_poly.entity_id
_entity_poly.type
_entity_poly.pdbx_seq_one_letter_code
_entity_poly.pdbx_strand_id
1 'polypeptide(L)'
;YSRQLTILSSVSIMPSSYEEIKSYKWNEELSRSAVVMALVNNGGEISNSTIASTLGVNLRTVQRIPKKLEDTWDVDATIKRAPKEEGVDRKVRDTDFVDKVKNG
;
A
#
# COMPACT_ATOMS: atom_id res chain seq x y z
N TYR A 1 60.64 30.37 -10.24
CA TYR A 1 59.63 29.92 -9.25
C TYR A 1 58.48 29.24 -9.96
N SER A 2 57.55 28.61 -9.22
CA SER A 2 56.44 27.76 -9.72
C SER A 2 56.83 26.32 -10.07
N ARG A 3 56.87 25.46 -9.05
CA ARG A 3 56.74 24.00 -9.23
C ARG A 3 55.27 23.71 -9.54
N GLN A 4 54.98 22.94 -10.59
CA GLN A 4 53.62 22.39 -10.76
C GLN A 4 53.37 21.33 -9.67
N LEU A 5 52.25 21.43 -8.96
CA LEU A 5 51.90 20.51 -7.88
C LEU A 5 51.07 19.37 -8.46
N THR A 6 51.73 18.28 -8.85
CA THR A 6 51.05 17.05 -9.31
C THR A 6 50.40 16.36 -8.11
N ILE A 7 49.16 16.75 -7.79
CA ILE A 7 48.38 16.09 -6.74
C ILE A 7 47.83 14.78 -7.30
N LEU A 8 48.58 13.70 -7.09
CA LEU A 8 48.06 12.33 -7.13
C LEU A 8 47.18 12.09 -5.89
N SER A 9 45.95 12.59 -5.91
CA SER A 9 44.91 12.23 -4.94
C SER A 9 43.91 11.29 -5.59
N SER A 10 44.14 10.00 -5.37
CA SER A 10 43.25 8.86 -5.62
C SER A 10 41.81 9.24 -5.95
N VAL A 11 41.39 9.01 -7.20
CA VAL A 11 39.96 8.81 -7.49
C VAL A 11 39.59 7.54 -6.74
N SER A 12 39.03 7.69 -5.54
CA SER A 12 38.45 6.60 -4.80
C SER A 12 37.21 6.16 -5.58
N ILE A 13 37.40 5.16 -6.45
CA ILE A 13 36.29 4.41 -7.03
C ILE A 13 35.63 3.73 -5.85
N MET A 14 34.61 4.39 -5.27
CA MET A 14 33.76 3.74 -4.31
C MET A 14 33.22 2.49 -5.00
N PRO A 15 33.42 1.28 -4.44
CA PRO A 15 32.74 0.11 -4.96
C PRO A 15 31.26 0.44 -4.93
N SER A 16 30.56 0.21 -6.05
CA SER A 16 29.16 0.59 -6.21
C SER A 16 28.30 -0.26 -5.26
N SER A 17 28.19 0.15 -4.01
CA SER A 17 27.50 -0.57 -2.93
C SER A 17 25.97 -0.50 -3.06
N TYR A 18 25.48 -0.05 -4.22
CA TYR A 18 24.33 -0.66 -4.88
C TYR A 18 24.65 -2.12 -5.27
N GLU A 19 24.91 -2.96 -4.24
CA GLU A 19 24.37 -4.31 -4.24
C GLU A 19 22.94 -4.24 -4.77
N GLU A 20 22.59 -5.08 -5.75
CA GLU A 20 21.31 -4.99 -6.44
C GLU A 20 20.19 -4.82 -5.41
N ILE A 21 19.46 -3.70 -5.45
CA ILE A 21 18.34 -3.45 -4.54
C ILE A 21 17.23 -4.42 -4.96
N LYS A 22 17.32 -5.65 -4.44
CA LYS A 22 16.41 -6.76 -4.71
C LYS A 22 15.01 -6.24 -4.52
N SER A 23 14.21 -6.34 -5.59
CA SER A 23 12.92 -5.66 -5.71
C SER A 23 12.04 -5.96 -4.50
N TYR A 24 12.06 -5.04 -3.53
CA TYR A 24 11.47 -5.28 -2.23
C TYR A 24 9.96 -5.34 -2.42
N LYS A 25 9.41 -6.56 -2.42
CA LYS A 25 7.98 -6.76 -2.61
C LYS A 25 7.26 -6.27 -1.35
N TRP A 26 6.66 -5.09 -1.45
CA TRP A 26 5.80 -4.54 -0.41
C TRP A 26 4.75 -5.57 0.00
N ASN A 27 4.63 -5.82 1.30
CA ASN A 27 3.53 -6.63 1.84
C ASN A 27 2.26 -5.77 1.95
N GLU A 28 1.10 -6.42 2.15
CA GLU A 28 -0.18 -5.68 2.23
C GLU A 28 -0.28 -4.76 3.45
N GLU A 29 0.49 -5.01 4.52
CA GLU A 29 0.48 -4.18 5.72
C GLU A 29 1.20 -2.84 5.45
N LEU A 30 2.44 -2.88 4.93
CA LEU A 30 3.21 -1.71 4.50
C LEU A 30 2.45 -0.90 3.43
N SER A 31 1.81 -1.59 2.48
CA SER A 31 0.96 -0.96 1.47
C SER A 31 -0.20 -0.17 2.08
N ARG A 32 -0.81 -0.68 3.16
CA ARG A 32 -1.88 0.01 3.88
C ARG A 32 -1.34 1.14 4.75
N SER A 33 -0.24 0.94 5.47
CA SER A 33 0.42 1.98 6.27
C SER A 33 0.83 3.19 5.43
N ALA A 34 1.36 2.97 4.23
CA ALA A 34 1.73 4.07 3.33
C ALA A 34 0.51 4.83 2.81
N VAL A 35 -0.61 4.16 2.52
CA VAL A 35 -1.86 4.84 2.16
C VAL A 35 -2.42 5.64 3.34
N VAL A 36 -2.38 5.09 4.56
CA VAL A 36 -2.78 5.85 5.77
C VAL A 36 -1.92 7.10 5.94
N MET A 37 -0.59 6.99 5.81
CA MET A 37 0.30 8.16 5.84
C MET A 37 0.00 9.16 4.70
N ALA A 38 -0.27 8.68 3.49
CA ALA A 38 -0.62 9.54 2.36
C ALA A 38 -1.95 10.29 2.57
N LEU A 39 -2.94 9.67 3.22
CA LEU A 39 -4.21 10.31 3.56
C LEU A 39 -4.03 11.35 4.67
N VAL A 40 -3.30 11.00 5.75
CA VAL A 40 -3.04 11.90 6.89
C VAL A 40 -2.20 13.11 6.49
N ASN A 41 -1.10 12.91 5.76
CA ASN A 41 -0.15 13.97 5.43
C ASN A 41 -0.68 14.97 4.40
N ASN A 42 -1.75 14.65 3.66
CA ASN A 42 -2.29 15.49 2.59
C ASN A 42 -3.74 15.94 2.83
N GLY A 43 -4.29 15.75 4.03
CA GLY A 43 -5.62 16.26 4.43
C GLY A 43 -6.82 15.80 3.59
N GLY A 44 -6.65 14.80 2.71
CA GLY A 44 -7.64 14.41 1.70
C GLY A 44 -7.63 15.23 0.40
N GLU A 45 -6.71 16.19 0.22
CA GLU A 45 -6.62 17.02 -0.99
C GLU A 45 -6.12 16.26 -2.23
N ILE A 46 -5.31 15.21 -2.03
CA ILE A 46 -4.78 14.38 -3.12
C ILE A 46 -5.76 13.27 -3.49
N SER A 47 -6.04 13.14 -4.80
CA SER A 47 -6.98 12.13 -5.31
C SER A 47 -6.55 10.69 -4.99
N ASN A 48 -7.53 9.82 -4.70
CA ASN A 48 -7.30 8.38 -4.49
C ASN A 48 -6.55 7.72 -5.67
N SER A 49 -6.76 8.19 -6.90
CA SER A 49 -6.04 7.79 -8.11
C SER A 49 -4.56 8.16 -8.06
N THR A 50 -4.22 9.38 -7.62
CA THR A 50 -2.84 9.82 -7.45
C THR A 50 -2.13 8.98 -6.38
N ILE A 51 -2.76 8.78 -5.22
CA ILE A 51 -2.21 7.93 -4.14
C ILE A 51 -1.96 6.50 -4.65
N ALA A 52 -2.91 5.93 -5.40
CA ALA A 52 -2.78 4.59 -5.98
C ALA A 52 -1.58 4.49 -6.94
N SER A 53 -1.44 5.44 -7.88
CA SER A 53 -0.33 5.47 -8.84
C SER A 53 1.02 5.73 -8.18
N THR A 54 1.11 6.66 -7.23
CA THR A 54 2.38 7.01 -6.55
C THR A 54 2.90 5.88 -5.65
N LEU A 55 2.01 5.13 -5.00
CA LEU A 55 2.40 4.02 -4.12
C LEU A 55 2.41 2.65 -4.82
N GLY A 56 2.01 2.57 -6.10
CA GLY A 56 1.91 1.29 -6.83
C GLY A 56 0.83 0.34 -6.30
N VAL A 57 -0.17 0.85 -5.57
CA VAL A 57 -1.22 0.07 -4.89
C VAL A 57 -2.53 0.06 -5.67
N ASN A 58 -3.35 -0.96 -5.45
CA ASN A 58 -4.67 -1.04 -6.08
C ASN A 58 -5.59 0.10 -5.58
N LEU A 59 -6.21 0.85 -6.50
CA LEU A 59 -7.14 1.95 -6.19
C LEU A 59 -8.27 1.52 -5.23
N ARG A 60 -8.74 0.26 -5.33
CA ARG A 60 -9.77 -0.30 -4.45
C ARG A 60 -9.28 -0.46 -3.00
N THR A 61 -7.97 -0.62 -2.78
CA THR A 61 -7.37 -0.60 -1.45
C THR A 61 -7.39 0.82 -0.90
N VAL A 62 -7.01 1.82 -1.71
CA VAL A 62 -7.05 3.23 -1.32
C VAL A 62 -8.46 3.66 -0.93
N GLN A 63 -9.46 3.40 -1.78
CA GLN A 63 -10.88 3.72 -1.52
C GLN A 63 -11.45 3.03 -0.27
N ARG A 64 -10.91 1.89 0.14
CA ARG A 64 -11.40 1.11 1.30
C ARG A 64 -10.82 1.55 2.64
N ILE A 65 -9.75 2.36 2.65
CA ILE A 65 -9.09 2.77 3.89
C ILE A 65 -9.83 3.93 4.57
N PRO A 66 -10.14 5.07 3.93
CA PRO A 66 -10.91 6.15 4.54
C PRO A 66 -12.22 5.65 5.13
N LYS A 67 -13.01 4.91 4.34
CA LYS A 67 -14.29 4.35 4.81
C LYS A 67 -14.15 3.45 6.05
N LYS A 68 -13.11 2.62 6.16
CA LYS A 68 -12.89 1.83 7.39
C LYS A 68 -12.53 2.71 8.60
N LEU A 69 -11.74 3.76 8.38
CA LEU A 69 -11.36 4.69 9.43
C LEU A 69 -12.57 5.52 9.89
N GLU A 70 -13.48 5.88 8.98
CA GLU A 70 -14.80 6.45 9.28
C GLU A 70 -15.69 5.44 10.05
N ASP A 71 -15.77 4.20 9.58
CA ASP A 71 -16.62 3.14 10.15
C ASP A 71 -16.17 2.70 11.56
N THR A 72 -14.85 2.67 11.87
CA THR A 72 -14.33 2.06 13.11
C THR A 72 -13.30 2.88 13.90
N TRP A 73 -12.75 3.98 13.34
CA TRP A 73 -11.68 4.81 13.93
C TRP A 73 -10.40 4.05 14.35
N ASP A 74 -10.28 2.78 13.98
CA ASP A 74 -9.20 1.85 14.36
C ASP A 74 -8.18 1.74 13.21
N VAL A 75 -7.17 2.60 13.28
CA VAL A 75 -6.03 2.64 12.34
C VAL A 75 -5.26 1.32 12.36
N ASP A 76 -5.02 0.78 13.56
CA ASP A 76 -4.13 -0.35 13.77
C ASP A 76 -4.75 -1.64 13.22
N ALA A 77 -6.06 -1.82 13.37
CA ALA A 77 -6.80 -2.86 12.68
C ALA A 77 -6.91 -2.66 11.18
N THR A 78 -7.07 -1.42 10.71
CA THR A 78 -7.13 -1.14 9.28
C THR A 78 -5.84 -1.58 8.58
N ILE A 79 -4.70 -1.35 9.24
CA ILE A 79 -3.35 -1.77 8.81
C ILE A 79 -3.14 -3.27 8.97
N LYS A 80 -3.41 -3.87 10.15
CA LYS A 80 -3.01 -5.26 10.47
C LYS A 80 -4.03 -6.35 10.13
N ARG A 81 -5.33 -6.09 10.30
CA ARG A 81 -6.37 -7.13 10.26
C ARG A 81 -6.43 -7.75 8.84
N ALA A 82 -6.47 -9.09 8.78
CA ALA A 82 -5.90 -9.93 7.71
C ALA A 82 -6.45 -9.76 6.27
N PRO A 83 -5.75 -10.26 5.23
CA PRO A 83 -6.32 -10.48 3.91
C PRO A 83 -7.57 -11.38 4.02
N LYS A 84 -8.60 -11.12 3.21
CA LYS A 84 -9.69 -12.10 3.07
C LYS A 84 -9.21 -13.21 2.15
N GLU A 85 -9.21 -14.45 2.63
CA GLU A 85 -9.03 -15.62 1.78
C GLU A 85 -10.04 -15.60 0.64
N GLU A 86 -9.57 -15.82 -0.59
CA GLU A 86 -10.38 -15.85 -1.81
C GLU A 86 -11.11 -17.20 -1.97
N GLY A 87 -11.65 -17.68 -0.85
CA GLY A 87 -12.32 -18.96 -0.67
C GLY A 87 -13.31 -18.98 0.50
N VAL A 88 -13.55 -17.84 1.18
CA VAL A 88 -14.68 -17.74 2.14
C VAL A 88 -15.98 -17.91 1.37
N ASP A 89 -16.56 -19.10 1.49
CA ASP A 89 -17.74 -19.53 0.76
C ASP A 89 -18.87 -18.50 0.92
N ARG A 90 -19.25 -17.89 -0.19
CA ARG A 90 -20.31 -16.88 -0.22
C ARG A 90 -21.62 -17.64 -0.13
N LYS A 91 -22.11 -17.86 1.10
CA LYS A 91 -23.41 -18.50 1.39
C LYS A 91 -24.41 -18.12 0.30
N VAL A 92 -24.63 -19.05 -0.63
CA VAL A 92 -25.42 -18.78 -1.82
C VAL A 92 -26.81 -18.40 -1.33
N ARG A 93 -27.35 -17.30 -1.86
CA ARG A 93 -28.66 -16.82 -1.44
C ARG A 93 -29.66 -17.93 -1.70
N ASP A 94 -30.22 -18.48 -0.61
CA ASP A 94 -31.13 -19.63 -0.58
C ASP A 94 -32.09 -19.56 -1.77
N THR A 95 -31.91 -20.48 -2.73
CA THR A 95 -32.57 -20.42 -4.05
C THR A 95 -34.08 -20.37 -3.92
N ASP A 96 -34.57 -21.05 -2.89
CA ASP A 96 -35.98 -21.30 -2.65
C ASP A 96 -36.60 -20.22 -1.74
N PHE A 97 -35.83 -19.18 -1.36
CA PHE A 97 -36.28 -18.08 -0.51
C PHE A 97 -37.56 -17.42 -1.04
N VAL A 98 -37.65 -17.26 -2.37
CA VAL A 98 -38.80 -16.62 -3.02
C VAL A 98 -40.07 -17.47 -2.88
N ASP A 99 -39.95 -18.80 -2.91
CA ASP A 99 -41.12 -19.68 -2.87
C ASP A 99 -41.52 -20.01 -1.42
N LYS A 100 -40.55 -20.04 -0.48
CA LYS A 100 -40.81 -20.04 0.97
C LYS A 100 -41.60 -18.80 1.43
N VAL A 101 -41.42 -17.64 0.77
CA VAL A 101 -42.15 -16.39 1.07
C VAL A 101 -43.51 -16.31 0.37
N LYS A 102 -43.77 -17.11 -0.67
CA LYS A 102 -45.08 -17.16 -1.36
C LYS A 102 -46.06 -18.18 -0.78
N ASN A 103 -45.54 -19.23 -0.13
CA ASN A 103 -46.30 -20.41 0.28
C ASN A 103 -46.42 -20.54 1.82
N GLY A 104 -46.29 -19.43 2.56
CA GLY A 104 -46.42 -19.35 4.03
C GLY A 104 -47.29 -18.17 4.45
#